data_AF-A0A661VG25-F1
#
_entry.id   AF-A0A661VG25-F1
#
_cell.length_a   1.000
_cell.length_b   1.000
_cell.length_c   1.000
_cell.angle_alpha   90.00
_cell.angle_beta   90.00
_cell.angle_gamma   90.00
#
_symmetry.space_group_name_H-M   'P 1'
#
loop_
_entity.id
_entity.type
_entity.pdbx_description
1 polymer ?
#
loop_
_entity_poly.entity_id
_entity_poly.type
_entity_poly.pdbx_seq_one_letter_code
_entity_poly.pdbx_strand_id
1 'polypeptide(L)'
;MRKGIRRSLALVLLGAVALSALAPLHAGAQGEDEFVQGLISQMSVEDKIGQLFLVTFVGNDVGPESDIAQLIQEYRVGGVVL
;
A
#
# COMPACT_ATOMS: atom_id res chain seq x y z
N MET A 1 -39.45 40.75 -4.70
CA MET A 1 -38.43 40.13 -5.58
C MET A 1 -37.30 39.42 -4.82
N ARG A 2 -36.78 39.93 -3.69
CA ARG A 2 -35.68 39.31 -2.90
C ARG A 2 -35.97 37.92 -2.29
N LYS A 3 -37.23 37.59 -1.95
CA LYS A 3 -37.62 36.29 -1.36
C LYS A 3 -37.56 35.12 -2.35
N GLY A 4 -37.77 35.38 -3.64
CA GLY A 4 -37.68 34.35 -4.69
C GLY A 4 -36.24 33.90 -4.90
N ILE A 5 -35.30 34.87 -4.95
CA ILE A 5 -33.86 34.63 -5.15
C ILE A 5 -33.27 33.78 -4.01
N ARG A 6 -33.69 34.01 -2.76
CA ARG A 6 -33.22 33.23 -1.61
C ARG A 6 -33.69 31.77 -1.66
N ARG A 7 -34.89 31.51 -2.19
CA ARG A 7 -35.45 30.16 -2.32
C ARG A 7 -34.77 29.37 -3.44
N SER A 8 -34.54 30.00 -4.59
CA SER A 8 -33.80 29.36 -5.68
C SER A 8 -32.34 29.10 -5.29
N LEU A 9 -31.69 30.02 -4.58
CA LEU A 9 -30.35 29.80 -4.05
C LEU A 9 -30.30 28.62 -3.07
N ALA A 10 -31.29 28.51 -2.18
CA ALA A 10 -31.38 27.40 -1.23
C ALA A 10 -31.58 26.05 -1.94
N LEU A 11 -32.40 26.00 -2.99
CA LEU A 11 -32.61 24.79 -3.80
C LEU A 11 -31.35 24.35 -4.55
N VAL A 12 -30.58 25.31 -5.10
CA VAL A 12 -29.30 25.02 -5.76
C VAL A 12 -28.28 24.47 -4.76
N LEU A 13 -28.19 25.06 -3.57
CA LEU A 13 -27.31 24.56 -2.49
C LEU A 13 -27.72 23.16 -2.04
N LEU A 14 -29.01 22.90 -1.85
CA LEU A 14 -29.50 21.56 -1.49
C LEU A 14 -29.21 20.53 -2.58
N GLY A 15 -29.37 20.92 -3.85
CA GLY A 15 -29.04 20.09 -5.00
C GLY A 15 -27.54 19.77 -5.07
N ALA A 16 -26.68 20.74 -4.83
CA ALA A 16 -25.23 20.54 -4.80
C ALA A 16 -24.79 19.61 -3.67
N VAL A 17 -25.40 19.74 -2.48
CA VAL A 17 -25.14 18.83 -1.34
C VAL A 17 -25.64 17.42 -1.64
N ALA A 18 -26.86 17.26 -2.17
CA ALA A 18 -27.39 15.96 -2.58
C ALA A 18 -26.53 15.30 -3.67
N LEU A 19 -25.98 16.08 -4.60
CA LEU A 19 -25.09 15.60 -5.66
C LEU A 19 -23.73 15.16 -5.10
N SER A 20 -23.21 15.85 -4.07
CA SER A 20 -21.97 15.44 -3.39
C SER A 20 -22.13 14.13 -2.61
N ALA A 21 -23.34 13.80 -2.13
CA ALA A 21 -23.62 12.54 -1.44
C ALA A 21 -23.64 11.31 -2.38
N LEU A 22 -23.73 11.53 -3.70
CA LEU A 22 -23.63 10.48 -4.72
C LEU A 22 -22.18 10.24 -5.17
N ALA A 23 -21.23 11.07 -4.73
CA ALA A 23 -19.83 10.86 -5.04
C ALA A 23 -19.32 9.63 -4.27
N PRO A 24 -18.68 8.66 -4.94
CA PRO A 24 -18.06 7.53 -4.26
C PRO A 24 -16.98 8.06 -3.31
N LEU A 25 -17.21 7.90 -2.01
CA LEU A 25 -16.20 8.06 -0.97
C LEU A 25 -15.16 6.96 -1.15
N HIS A 26 -14.13 7.23 -1.96
CA HIS A 26 -12.96 6.38 -2.06
C HIS A 26 -12.11 6.56 -0.78
N ALA A 27 -12.63 6.08 0.35
CA ALA A 27 -11.86 5.93 1.58
C ALA A 27 -11.13 4.57 1.52
N GLY A 28 -10.13 4.46 0.64
CA GLY A 28 -9.40 3.22 0.47
C GLY A 28 -7.92 3.50 0.26
N ALA A 29 -7.11 3.35 1.31
CA ALA A 29 -5.69 2.96 1.35
C ALA A 29 -4.72 3.43 0.23
N GLN A 30 -5.01 4.51 -0.51
CA GLN A 30 -4.30 4.84 -1.76
C GLN A 30 -2.78 4.96 -1.61
N GLY A 31 -2.29 5.30 -0.40
CA GLY A 31 -0.85 5.47 -0.15
C GLY A 31 -0.06 4.16 0.03
N GLU A 32 -0.67 3.08 0.52
CA GLU A 32 0.07 1.84 0.83
C GLU A 32 0.35 1.03 -0.44
N ASP A 33 -0.65 0.89 -1.31
CA ASP A 33 -0.50 0.18 -2.58
C ASP A 33 0.50 0.88 -3.51
N GLU A 34 0.46 2.21 -3.58
CA GLU A 34 1.40 3.00 -4.40
C GLU A 34 2.84 2.87 -3.88
N PHE A 35 3.03 2.87 -2.56
CA PHE A 35 4.34 2.66 -1.94
C PHE A 35 4.90 1.26 -2.25
N VAL A 36 4.08 0.22 -2.06
CA VAL A 36 4.49 -1.18 -2.32
C VAL A 36 4.80 -1.38 -3.80
N GLN A 37 3.96 -0.88 -4.70
CA GLN A 37 4.25 -0.95 -6.13
C GLN A 37 5.52 -0.20 -6.51
N GLY A 38 5.75 0.98 -5.92
CA GLY A 38 6.97 1.74 -6.09
C GLY A 38 8.21 0.94 -5.67
N LEU A 39 8.16 0.24 -4.54
CA LEU A 39 9.27 -0.58 -4.06
C LEU A 39 9.51 -1.80 -4.96
N ILE A 40 8.45 -2.57 -5.27
CA ILE A 40 8.54 -3.75 -6.14
C ILE A 40 9.05 -3.35 -7.54
N SER A 41 8.69 -2.17 -8.05
CA SER A 41 9.13 -1.73 -9.37
C SER A 41 10.66 -1.55 -9.48
N GLN A 42 11.34 -1.27 -8.36
CA GLN A 42 12.78 -1.04 -8.28
C GLN A 42 13.60 -2.32 -8.07
N MET A 43 12.95 -3.44 -7.76
CA MET A 43 13.64 -4.72 -7.54
C MET A 43 14.03 -5.39 -8.85
N SER A 44 15.18 -6.08 -8.86
CA SER A 44 15.53 -6.99 -9.95
C SER A 44 14.57 -8.19 -10.00
N VAL A 45 14.61 -8.97 -11.09
CA VAL A 45 13.79 -10.19 -11.20
C VAL A 45 14.22 -11.21 -10.13
N GLU A 46 15.53 -11.33 -9.90
CA GLU A 46 16.12 -12.22 -8.91
C GLU A 46 15.67 -11.84 -7.49
N ASP A 47 15.70 -10.55 -7.16
CA ASP A 47 15.25 -10.05 -5.85
C ASP A 47 13.75 -10.34 -5.64
N LYS A 48 12.91 -10.14 -6.68
CA LYS A 48 11.48 -10.45 -6.61
C LYS A 48 11.23 -11.93 -6.37
N ILE A 49 12.01 -12.78 -7.02
CA ILE A 49 11.93 -14.23 -6.84
C ILE A 49 12.37 -14.61 -5.42
N GLY A 50 13.47 -14.04 -4.91
CA GLY A 50 13.95 -14.26 -3.55
C GLY A 50 12.87 -13.98 -2.50
N GLN A 51 12.13 -12.87 -2.63
CA GLN A 51 11.03 -12.52 -1.73
C GLN A 51 9.88 -13.55 -1.67
N LEU A 52 9.78 -14.48 -2.63
CA LEU A 52 8.78 -15.55 -2.61
C LEU A 52 9.21 -16.78 -1.80
N PHE A 53 10.49 -16.86 -1.39
CA PHE A 53 11.01 -18.00 -0.64
C PHE A 53 10.87 -17.81 0.87
N LEU A 54 10.47 -18.90 1.52
CA LEU A 54 10.51 -19.07 2.96
C LEU A 54 11.40 -20.28 3.27
N VAL A 55 12.53 -20.05 3.94
CA VAL A 55 13.58 -21.07 4.14
C VAL A 55 13.72 -21.43 5.61
N THR A 56 13.85 -22.72 5.93
CA THR A 56 14.16 -23.14 7.31
C THR A 56 15.60 -22.74 7.65
N PHE A 57 15.78 -21.95 8.71
CA PHE A 57 17.08 -21.63 9.27
C PHE A 57 17.34 -22.56 10.46
N VAL A 58 18.36 -23.42 10.32
CA VAL A 58 18.73 -24.36 11.38
C VAL A 58 19.93 -23.79 12.14
N GLY A 59 19.69 -23.38 13.38
CA GLY A 59 20.75 -22.86 14.26
C GLY A 59 20.34 -21.57 14.96
N ASN A 60 21.32 -20.94 15.59
CA ASN A 60 21.13 -19.69 16.36
C ASN A 60 22.26 -18.68 16.17
N ASP A 61 23.18 -18.93 15.22
CA ASP A 61 24.21 -17.97 14.85
C ASP A 61 23.62 -16.91 13.92
N VAL A 62 23.66 -15.65 14.36
CA VAL A 62 23.17 -14.48 13.62
C VAL A 62 24.32 -13.52 13.28
N GLY A 63 25.57 -14.01 13.32
CA GLY A 63 26.75 -13.26 12.97
C GLY A 63 26.85 -12.94 11.47
N PRO A 64 27.78 -12.07 11.06
CA PRO A 64 27.93 -11.63 9.66
C PRO A 64 28.27 -12.77 8.69
N GLU A 65 28.93 -13.82 9.17
CA GLU A 65 29.37 -14.98 8.39
C GLU A 65 28.44 -16.19 8.54
N SER A 66 27.25 -15.99 9.12
CA SER A 66 26.28 -17.07 9.37
C SER A 66 25.48 -17.44 8.11
N ASP A 67 24.89 -18.62 8.12
CA ASP A 67 24.01 -19.08 7.03
C ASP A 67 22.81 -18.14 6.84
N ILE A 68 22.24 -17.61 7.94
CA ILE A 68 21.13 -16.63 7.85
C ILE A 68 21.57 -15.30 7.24
N ALA A 69 22.81 -14.88 7.48
CA ALA A 69 23.37 -13.69 6.85
C ALA A 69 23.49 -13.86 5.33
N GLN A 70 23.90 -15.04 4.86
CA GLN A 70 23.92 -15.37 3.44
C GLN A 70 22.51 -15.42 2.83
N LEU A 71 21.55 -16.07 3.49
CA LEU A 71 20.16 -16.15 3.03
C LEU A 71 19.51 -14.76 2.84
N ILE A 72 19.81 -13.81 3.73
CA ILE A 72 19.24 -12.45 3.69
C ILE A 72 20.01 -11.54 2.72
N GLN A 73 21.34 -11.53 2.80
CA GLN A 73 22.15 -10.52 2.09
C GLN A 73 22.43 -10.92 0.64
N GLU A 74 22.69 -12.21 0.40
CA GLU A 74 23.02 -12.72 -0.93
C GLU A 74 21.78 -13.23 -1.65
N TYR A 75 21.01 -14.13 -1.02
CA TYR A 75 19.83 -14.75 -1.65
C TYR A 75 18.54 -13.94 -1.52
N ARG A 76 18.50 -12.95 -0.62
CA ARG A 76 17.38 -12.02 -0.43
C ARG A 76 16.02 -12.71 -0.28
N VAL A 77 16.00 -13.76 0.56
CA VAL A 77 14.77 -14.52 0.84
C VAL A 77 13.69 -13.65 1.49
N GLY A 78 12.41 -13.93 1.23
CA GLY A 78 11.29 -13.22 1.84
C GLY A 78 11.11 -13.50 3.33
N GLY A 79 11.58 -14.66 3.79
CA GLY A 79 11.62 -14.96 5.21
C GLY A 79 12.36 -16.23 5.55
N VAL A 80 12.51 -16.45 6.86
CA VAL A 80 13.05 -17.69 7.43
C VAL A 80 12.13 -18.25 8.51
N VAL A 81 12.21 -19.56 8.73
CA VAL A 81 11.49 -20.28 9.80
C VAL A 81 12.52 -20.86 10.78
N LEU A 82 12.29 -20.67 12.08
CA LEU A 82 13.15 -21.09 13.19
C LEU A 82 12.74 -22.45 13.77
#